data_AF-A0A822HKB0-F1
#
_entry.id   AF-A0A822HKB0-F1
#
_cell.length_a   1.000
_cell.length_b   1.000
_cell.length_c   1.000
_cell.angle_alpha   90.00
_cell.angle_beta   90.00
_cell.angle_gamma   90.00
#
_symmetry.space_group_name_H-M   'P 1'
#
loop_
_entity.id
_entity.type
_entity.pdbx_description
1 polymer ?
#
loop_
_entity_poly.entity_id
_entity_poly.type
_entity_poly.pdbx_seq_one_letter_code
_entity_poly.pdbx_strand_id
1 'polypeptide(L)'
;GQFSVTPREGYTQQVIDGLRRIPNVTVYKRHELPKRFHYSKPNHRLGEIFVIPNEGVMILNATINTFYPKKGHHGWDNILPSMQAIFLARGPSFNEKIQIRSVNMVDIYHIACHI
;
A
#
# COMPACT_ATOMS: atom_id res chain seq x y z
N GLY A 1 -7.55 2.83 -3.47
CA GLY A 1 -6.21 2.43 -2.99
C GLY A 1 -5.54 1.59 -4.06
N GLN A 2 -4.30 1.15 -3.82
CA GLN A 2 -3.60 0.22 -4.71
C GLN A 2 -4.38 -1.10 -4.91
N PHE A 3 -4.18 -1.76 -6.05
CA PHE A 3 -4.73 -3.08 -6.32
C PHE A 3 -3.78 -3.92 -7.17
N SER A 4 -4.01 -5.23 -7.19
CA SER A 4 -3.28 -6.17 -8.03
C SER A 4 -4.19 -6.87 -9.03
N VAL A 5 -3.68 -7.18 -10.22
CA VAL A 5 -4.41 -7.82 -11.31
C VAL A 5 -3.75 -9.13 -11.69
N THR A 6 -4.57 -10.15 -11.92
CA THR A 6 -4.19 -11.40 -12.59
C THR A 6 -4.91 -11.46 -13.94
N PRO A 7 -4.23 -11.14 -15.04
CA PRO A 7 -4.75 -11.29 -16.39
C PRO A 7 -5.14 -12.74 -16.71
N ARG A 8 -6.05 -12.91 -17.67
CA ARG A 8 -6.22 -14.20 -18.36
C ARG A 8 -4.92 -14.54 -19.10
N GLU A 9 -4.60 -15.82 -19.17
CA GLU A 9 -3.45 -16.33 -19.93
C GLU A 9 -3.43 -15.77 -21.36
N GLY A 10 -2.25 -15.34 -21.82
CA GLY A 10 -2.04 -14.71 -23.13
C GLY A 10 -2.31 -13.20 -23.18
N TYR A 11 -2.91 -12.59 -22.15
CA TYR A 11 -3.31 -11.17 -22.17
C TYR A 11 -2.44 -10.25 -21.29
N THR A 12 -1.40 -10.76 -20.62
CA THR A 12 -0.61 -10.00 -19.64
C THR A 12 -0.06 -8.69 -20.21
N GLN A 13 0.56 -8.71 -21.40
CA GLN A 13 1.14 -7.50 -21.99
C GLN A 13 0.08 -6.48 -22.39
N GLN A 14 -1.03 -6.94 -22.99
CA GLN A 14 -2.16 -6.07 -23.35
C GLN A 14 -2.75 -5.37 -22.11
N VAL A 15 -2.88 -6.09 -20.99
CA VAL A 15 -3.37 -5.51 -19.73
C VAL A 15 -2.39 -4.47 -19.19
N ILE A 16 -1.08 -4.76 -19.19
CA ILE A 16 -0.05 -3.80 -18.75
C ILE A 16 -0.09 -2.53 -19.60
N ASP A 17 -0.16 -2.65 -20.92
CA ASP A 17 -0.18 -1.51 -21.83
C ASP A 17 -1.44 -0.67 -21.65
N GLY A 18 -2.59 -1.31 -21.42
CA GLY A 18 -3.84 -0.62 -21.09
C GLY A 18 -3.74 0.15 -19.77
N LEU A 19 -3.22 -0.49 -18.71
CA LEU A 19 -3.10 0.12 -17.38
C LEU A 19 -2.09 1.27 -17.38
N ARG A 20 -0.99 1.18 -18.14
CA ARG A 20 0.04 2.24 -18.24
C ARG A 20 -0.45 3.51 -18.92
N ARG A 21 -1.57 3.45 -19.64
CA ARG A 21 -2.21 4.64 -20.24
C ARG A 21 -3.08 5.41 -19.24
N ILE A 22 -3.38 4.82 -18.08
CA ILE A 22 -4.17 5.49 -17.05
C ILE A 22 -3.28 6.58 -16.41
N PRO A 23 -3.74 7.85 -16.37
CA PRO A 23 -2.96 8.92 -15.75
C PRO A 23 -2.88 8.74 -14.22
N ASN A 24 -1.80 9.25 -13.63
CA ASN A 24 -1.59 9.30 -12.17
C ASN A 24 -1.60 7.94 -11.46
N VAL A 25 -1.23 6.88 -12.17
CA VAL A 25 -0.93 5.57 -11.58
C VAL A 25 0.41 5.07 -12.09
N THR A 26 1.09 4.25 -11.28
CA THR A 26 2.28 3.52 -11.69
C THR A 26 1.97 2.03 -11.74
N VAL A 27 2.38 1.38 -12.82
CA VAL A 27 2.12 -0.05 -13.08
C VAL A 27 3.44 -0.83 -12.98
N TYR A 28 3.49 -1.80 -12.08
CA TYR A 28 4.62 -2.68 -11.88
C TYR A 28 4.23 -4.13 -12.21
N LYS A 29 5.08 -4.86 -12.94
CA LYS A 29 5.08 -6.32 -12.79
C LYS A 29 5.56 -6.64 -11.37
N ARG A 30 5.14 -7.77 -10.81
CA ARG A 30 5.51 -8.18 -9.43
C ARG A 30 7.01 -8.09 -9.15
N HIS A 31 7.84 -8.54 -10.09
CA HIS A 31 9.31 -8.52 -9.95
C HIS A 31 9.92 -7.12 -10.08
N GLU A 32 9.20 -6.17 -10.67
CA GLU A 32 9.60 -4.76 -10.79
C GLU A 32 9.17 -3.93 -9.57
N LEU A 33 8.26 -4.45 -8.74
CA LEU A 33 7.76 -3.75 -7.56
C LEU A 33 8.90 -3.45 -6.58
N PRO A 34 9.07 -2.19 -6.12
CA PRO A 34 10.15 -1.82 -5.22
C PRO A 34 10.18 -2.71 -3.96
N LYS A 35 11.35 -3.28 -3.66
CA LYS A 35 11.52 -4.22 -2.53
C LYS A 35 11.07 -3.66 -1.18
N ARG A 36 11.16 -2.33 -1.00
CA ARG A 36 10.70 -1.62 0.22
C ARG A 36 9.21 -1.78 0.52
N PHE A 37 8.40 -2.16 -0.46
CA PHE A 37 6.99 -2.47 -0.21
C PHE A 37 6.84 -3.79 0.55
N HIS A 38 7.82 -4.71 0.48
CA HIS A 38 7.72 -6.06 1.02
C HIS A 38 6.56 -6.91 0.42
N TYR A 39 6.00 -6.49 -0.72
CA TYR A 39 4.90 -7.16 -1.43
C TYR A 39 5.33 -7.90 -2.71
N SER A 40 6.61 -7.86 -3.09
CA SER A 40 7.10 -8.43 -4.35
C SER A 40 7.30 -9.95 -4.33
N LYS A 41 7.29 -10.58 -3.14
CA LYS A 41 7.45 -12.04 -3.02
C LYS A 41 6.25 -12.79 -3.65
N PRO A 42 6.47 -13.99 -4.22
CA PRO A 42 5.39 -14.82 -4.72
C PRO A 42 4.31 -15.05 -3.66
N ASN A 43 3.07 -14.75 -4.01
CA ASN A 43 1.91 -14.92 -3.15
C ASN A 43 0.69 -15.26 -4.02
N HIS A 44 0.01 -16.37 -3.72
CA HIS A 44 -1.18 -16.81 -4.45
C HIS A 44 -2.38 -15.87 -4.28
N ARG A 45 -2.36 -15.02 -3.24
CA ARG A 45 -3.41 -14.02 -2.96
C ARG A 45 -3.21 -12.70 -3.69
N LEU A 46 -2.02 -12.48 -4.26
CA LEU A 46 -1.70 -11.24 -4.98
C LEU A 46 -1.66 -11.52 -6.48
N GLY A 47 -2.03 -10.52 -7.27
CA GLY A 47 -1.87 -10.55 -8.72
C GLY A 47 -0.42 -10.41 -9.17
N GLU A 48 -0.18 -10.62 -10.47
CA GLU A 48 1.14 -10.49 -11.08
C GLU A 48 1.48 -9.04 -11.51
N ILE A 49 0.46 -8.18 -11.61
CA ILE A 49 0.59 -6.76 -11.92
C ILE A 49 0.08 -5.96 -10.73
N PHE A 50 0.82 -4.94 -10.31
CA PHE A 50 0.44 -3.98 -9.26
C PHE A 50 0.18 -2.61 -9.88
N VAL A 51 -0.91 -1.98 -9.47
CA VAL A 51 -1.25 -0.62 -9.86
C VAL A 51 -1.28 0.25 -8.61
N ILE A 52 -0.34 1.19 -8.52
CA ILE A 52 -0.17 2.09 -7.39
C ILE A 52 -0.59 3.50 -7.83
N PRO A 53 -1.72 4.02 -7.32
CA PRO A 53 -2.12 5.40 -7.60
C PRO A 53 -1.21 6.41 -6.89
N ASN A 54 -1.06 7.59 -7.49
CA ASN A 54 -0.49 8.75 -6.81
C ASN A 54 -1.39 9.17 -5.63
N GLU A 55 -0.82 9.88 -4.65
CA GLU A 55 -1.57 10.40 -3.51
C GLU A 55 -2.79 11.23 -3.96
N GLY A 56 -3.94 11.04 -3.29
CA GLY A 56 -5.21 11.69 -3.64
C GLY A 56 -5.99 10.99 -4.76
N VAL A 57 -5.37 10.08 -5.52
CA VAL A 57 -6.05 9.35 -6.60
C VAL A 57 -6.74 8.09 -6.08
N MET A 58 -8.00 7.91 -6.49
CA MET A 58 -8.79 6.73 -6.20
C MET A 58 -9.07 5.95 -7.49
N ILE A 59 -8.94 4.63 -7.41
CA ILE A 59 -9.26 3.74 -8.50
C ILE A 59 -10.57 3.06 -8.15
N LEU A 60 -11.56 3.21 -9.01
CA LEU A 60 -12.91 2.70 -8.84
C LEU A 60 -13.25 1.76 -10.00
N ASN A 61 -14.03 0.73 -9.72
CA ASN A 61 -14.61 -0.09 -10.77
C ASN A 61 -15.76 0.70 -11.43
N ALA A 62 -15.76 0.76 -12.76
CA ALA A 62 -16.75 1.48 -13.56
C ALA A 62 -18.19 1.00 -13.32
N THR A 63 -18.39 -0.23 -12.84
CA THR A 63 -19.74 -0.76 -12.52
C THR A 63 -20.28 -0.28 -11.18
N ILE A 64 -19.46 0.36 -10.35
CA ILE A 64 -19.89 0.87 -9.04
C ILE A 64 -20.53 2.25 -9.24
N ASN A 65 -21.84 2.25 -9.47
CA ASN A 65 -22.66 3.46 -9.64
C ASN A 65 -23.03 4.11 -8.30
N THR A 66 -22.04 4.38 -7.46
CA THR A 66 -22.26 5.15 -6.22
C THR A 66 -21.38 6.38 -6.27
N PHE A 67 -21.99 7.54 -6.16
CA PHE A 67 -21.32 8.76 -5.73
C PHE A 67 -20.45 8.40 -4.51
N TYR A 68 -19.14 8.53 -4.62
CA TYR A 68 -18.16 8.24 -3.56
C TYR A 68 -17.67 9.58 -2.99
N PRO A 69 -18.45 10.30 -2.15
CA PRO A 69 -18.00 11.54 -1.53
C PRO A 69 -17.11 11.20 -0.32
N LYS A 70 -15.95 10.60 -0.58
CA LYS A 70 -14.95 10.40 0.46
C LYS A 70 -14.01 11.60 0.47
N LYS A 71 -14.12 12.41 1.54
CA LYS A 71 -13.19 13.52 1.83
C LYS A 71 -11.78 13.04 2.20
N GLY A 72 -11.57 11.73 2.36
CA GLY A 72 -10.29 11.12 2.66
C GLY A 72 -10.23 9.66 2.22
N HIS A 73 -9.03 9.20 1.88
CA HIS A 73 -8.76 7.82 1.52
C HIS A 73 -7.34 7.46 2.01
N HIS A 74 -6.98 6.18 1.94
CA HIS A 74 -5.64 5.68 2.26
C HIS A 74 -5.21 4.53 1.33
N GLY A 75 -4.04 3.93 1.58
CA GLY A 75 -3.51 2.81 0.79
C GLY A 75 -2.75 3.25 -0.46
N TRP A 76 -2.18 4.46 -0.41
CA TRP A 76 -1.10 4.89 -1.29
C TRP A 76 0.25 4.41 -0.72
N ASP A 77 1.33 4.92 -1.28
CA ASP A 77 2.69 4.61 -0.88
C ASP A 77 2.93 4.86 0.62
N ASN A 78 3.47 3.87 1.31
CA ASN A 78 3.64 3.88 2.77
C ASN A 78 4.69 4.89 3.25
N ILE A 79 5.52 5.45 2.36
CA ILE A 79 6.49 6.49 2.71
C ILE A 79 5.86 7.88 2.79
N LEU A 80 4.65 8.06 2.25
CA LEU A 80 3.96 9.35 2.26
C LEU A 80 3.66 9.77 3.70
N PRO A 81 3.91 11.03 4.09
CA PRO A 81 3.56 11.53 5.42
C PRO A 81 2.09 11.32 5.79
N SER A 82 1.17 11.42 4.83
CA SER A 82 -0.26 11.19 5.03
C SER A 82 -0.64 9.74 5.36
N MET A 83 0.25 8.78 5.07
CA MET A 83 0.04 7.36 5.35
C MET A 83 0.73 6.89 6.65
N GLN A 84 1.39 7.81 7.36
CA GLN A 84 2.03 7.50 8.64
C GLN A 84 0.99 7.46 9.77
N ALA A 85 1.14 6.49 10.67
CA ALA A 85 0.32 6.33 11.86
C ALA A 85 1.06 6.83 13.12
N ILE A 86 0.32 6.92 14.23
CA ILE A 86 0.86 7.31 15.54
C ILE A 86 1.17 6.05 16.37
N PHE A 87 2.27 6.10 17.12
CA PHE A 87 2.58 5.12 18.17
C PHE A 87 2.78 5.87 19.51
N LEU A 88 2.08 5.44 20.55
CA LEU A 88 2.19 5.97 21.91
C LEU A 88 2.21 4.80 22.90
N ALA A 89 3.13 4.85 23.87
CA ALA A 89 3.24 3.86 24.92
C ALA A 89 3.47 4.54 26.28
N ARG A 90 2.94 3.94 27.35
CA ARG A 90 3.12 4.38 28.73
C ARG A 90 3.04 3.17 29.66
N GLY A 91 3.96 3.08 30.61
CA GLY A 91 4.00 2.01 31.60
C GLY A 91 5.39 1.86 32.22
N PRO A 92 5.55 0.96 33.21
CA PRO A 92 6.83 0.77 33.91
C PRO A 92 7.97 0.32 32.99
N SER A 93 7.65 -0.35 31.89
CA SER A 93 8.63 -0.81 30.89
C SER A 93 9.02 0.28 29.86
N PHE A 94 8.46 1.48 29.96
CA PHE A 94 8.71 2.58 29.02
C PHE A 94 9.28 3.81 29.74
N ASN A 95 10.32 4.41 29.15
CA ASN A 95 10.84 5.68 29.63
C ASN A 95 9.82 6.80 29.45
N GLU A 96 9.74 7.69 30.45
CA GLU A 96 8.84 8.84 30.40
C GLU A 96 9.41 9.98 29.55
N LYS A 97 8.51 10.74 28.90
CA LYS A 97 8.81 12.00 28.19
C LYS A 97 9.87 11.88 27.08
N ILE A 98 10.00 10.70 26.48
CA ILE A 98 10.85 10.49 25.30
C ILE A 98 10.01 10.58 24.03
N GLN A 99 10.55 11.25 23.02
CA GLN A 99 10.06 11.23 21.65
C GLN A 99 11.13 10.62 20.75
N ILE A 100 10.78 9.59 20.00
CA ILE A 100 11.62 9.02 18.94
C ILE A 100 11.13 9.49 17.57
N ARG A 101 12.00 9.41 16.56
CA ARG A 101 11.68 9.89 15.20
C ARG A 101 10.56 9.08 14.54
N SER A 102 10.70 7.75 14.51
CA SER A 102 9.73 6.84 13.92
C SER A 102 10.00 5.41 14.36
N VAL A 103 8.99 4.55 14.23
CA VAL A 103 9.09 3.10 14.41
C VAL A 103 8.40 2.43 13.22
N ASN A 104 8.89 1.28 12.73
CA ASN A 104 8.15 0.55 11.71
C ASN A 104 7.02 -0.22 12.37
N MET A 105 5.88 -0.34 11.68
CA MET A 105 4.73 -1.09 12.21
C MET A 105 5.09 -2.55 12.54
N VAL A 106 6.03 -3.15 11.81
CA VAL A 106 6.51 -4.52 12.05
C VAL A 106 7.28 -4.67 13.36
N ASP A 107 7.87 -3.59 13.89
CA ASP A 107 8.65 -3.62 15.13
C ASP A 107 7.74 -3.66 16.38
N ILE A 108 6.46 -3.28 16.24
CA ILE A 108 5.50 -3.22 17.35
C ILE A 108 5.28 -4.60 17.97
N TYR A 109 5.33 -5.68 17.18
CA TYR A 109 5.18 -7.04 17.69
C TYR A 109 6.27 -7.39 18.71
N HIS A 110 7.53 -7.02 18.44
CA HIS A 110 8.64 -7.28 19.34
C HIS A 110 8.47 -6.54 20.68
N ILE A 111 7.94 -5.31 20.64
CA ILE A 111 7.63 -4.55 21.86
C ILE A 111 6.54 -5.27 22.64
N ALA A 112 5.43 -5.64 21.99
CA ALA A 112 4.28 -6.26 22.63
C ALA A 112 4.59 -7.63 23.27
N CYS A 113 5.52 -8.41 22.71
CA CYS A 113 5.93 -9.69 23.27
C CYS A 113 7.02 -9.60 24.34
N HIS A 114 7.72 -8.45 24.43
CA HIS A 114 8.77 -8.25 25.41
C HIS A 114 8.27 -7.69 26.73
N ILE A 115 7.23 -6.83 26.67
CA ILE A 115 6.58 -6.24 27.84
C ILE A 115 5.69 -7.25 28.58
#